data_AF-A0A2H9LVH6-F1
#
_entry.id   AF-A0A2H9LVH6-F1
#
_cell.length_a   1.000
_cell.length_b   1.000
_cell.length_c   1.000
_cell.angle_alpha   90.00
_cell.angle_beta   90.00
_cell.angle_gamma   90.00
#
_symmetry.space_group_name_H-M   'P 1'
#
loop_
_entity.id
_entity.type
_entity.pdbx_description
1 polymer ?
#
loop_
_entity_poly.entity_id
_entity_poly.type
_entity_poly.pdbx_seq_one_letter_code
_entity_poly.pdbx_strand_id
1 'polypeptide(L)'
;MPHKEILDDICSNCGEKYCTLKEILLKLGISDRELEQLKCIEILKYDESGRQGKDIGWDNATKLWFERGYDKKYREIYKDGMKHREIYKMIMGE
;
A
#
# COMPACT_ATOMS: atom_id res chain seq x y z
N MET A 1 2.39 -1.27 19.57
CA MET A 1 2.02 0.00 18.93
C MET A 1 0.98 -0.32 17.87
N PRO A 2 -0.09 0.49 17.74
CA PRO A 2 -0.88 0.48 16.52
C PRO A 2 0.07 0.65 15.31
N HIS A 3 -0.24 0.09 14.14
CA HIS A 3 0.58 0.19 12.93
C HIS A 3 1.91 -0.59 12.87
N LYS A 4 2.34 -1.28 13.93
CA LYS A 4 3.71 -1.87 13.97
C LYS A 4 3.99 -2.84 12.82
N GLU A 5 3.09 -3.78 12.58
CA GLU A 5 3.29 -4.84 11.58
C GLU A 5 3.37 -4.29 10.15
N ILE A 6 2.51 -3.33 9.80
CA ILE A 6 2.48 -2.78 8.45
C ILE A 6 3.66 -1.84 8.21
N LEU A 7 4.08 -1.09 9.22
CA LEU A 7 5.28 -0.26 9.15
C LEU A 7 6.54 -1.11 9.04
N ASP A 8 6.59 -2.23 9.75
CA ASP A 8 7.69 -3.20 9.64
C ASP A 8 7.72 -3.82 8.23
N ASP A 9 6.56 -4.08 7.61
CA ASP A 9 6.47 -4.56 6.23
C ASP A 9 6.90 -3.50 5.20
N ILE A 10 6.42 -2.25 5.33
CA ILE A 10 6.85 -1.10 4.50
C ILE A 10 8.37 -0.90 4.59
N CYS A 11 8.93 -1.03 5.79
CA CYS A 11 10.34 -0.76 6.06
C CYS A 11 11.21 -2.03 6.06
N SER A 12 10.68 -3.17 5.60
CA SER A 12 11.33 -4.49 5.70
C SER A 12 12.70 -4.55 5.01
N ASN A 13 12.91 -3.75 3.97
CA ASN A 13 14.18 -3.65 3.24
C ASN A 13 15.12 -2.57 3.79
N CYS A 14 14.76 -1.89 4.88
CA CYS A 14 15.62 -0.92 5.53
C CYS A 14 16.61 -1.66 6.45
N GLY A 15 17.86 -1.84 5.99
CA GLY A 15 18.92 -2.51 6.75
C GLY A 15 19.50 -1.70 7.92
N GLU A 16 18.99 -0.48 8.13
CA GLU A 16 19.47 0.43 9.15
C GLU A 16 18.71 0.25 10.47
N LYS A 17 19.42 0.43 11.59
CA LYS A 17 18.82 0.41 12.94
C LYS A 17 17.73 1.48 13.12
N TYR A 18 17.77 2.52 12.31
CA TYR A 18 16.82 3.62 12.27
C TYR A 18 16.30 3.83 10.85
N CYS A 19 15.01 3.59 10.64
CA CYS A 19 14.34 3.87 9.38
C CYS A 19 13.68 5.26 9.44
N THR A 20 14.26 6.25 8.76
CA THR A 20 13.70 7.62 8.71
C THR A 20 12.26 7.65 8.20
N LEU A 21 11.94 6.82 7.20
CA LEU A 21 10.58 6.71 6.68
C LEU A 21 9.59 6.24 7.75
N LYS A 22 9.96 5.23 8.56
CA LYS A 22 9.15 4.74 9.67
C LYS A 22 8.83 5.85 10.67
N GLU A 23 9.83 6.64 11.06
CA GLU A 23 9.65 7.78 11.98
C GLU A 23 8.76 8.86 11.38
N ILE A 24 8.89 9.15 10.08
CA ILE A 24 8.02 10.09 9.39
C ILE A 24 6.57 9.59 9.41
N LEU A 25 6.32 8.34 9.03
CA LEU A 25 4.98 7.75 9.00
C LEU A 25 4.33 7.75 10.40
N LEU A 26 5.11 7.44 11.44
CA LEU A 26 4.66 7.51 12.84
C LEU A 26 4.29 8.94 13.25
N LYS A 27 5.07 9.95 12.86
CA LYS A 27 4.81 11.36 13.20
C LYS A 27 3.66 11.98 12.42
N LEU A 28 3.44 11.55 11.19
CA LEU A 28 2.33 12.02 10.36
C LEU A 28 0.96 11.52 10.85
N GLY A 29 0.93 10.54 11.75
CA GLY A 29 -0.31 10.00 12.31
C GLY A 29 -1.16 9.28 11.26
N ILE A 30 -0.52 8.70 10.24
CA ILE A 30 -1.20 7.96 9.18
C ILE A 30 -1.87 6.71 9.78
N SER A 31 -3.15 6.52 9.48
CA SER A 31 -3.95 5.42 9.99
C SER A 31 -3.57 4.07 9.36
N ASP A 32 -3.93 2.96 10.02
CA ASP A 32 -3.77 1.61 9.47
C ASP A 32 -4.44 1.49 8.10
N ARG A 33 -5.63 2.08 7.95
CA ARG A 33 -6.36 2.14 6.69
C ARG A 33 -5.52 2.78 5.58
N GLU A 34 -4.95 3.94 5.84
CA GLU A 34 -4.16 4.65 4.83
C GLU A 34 -2.87 3.88 4.49
N LEU A 35 -2.22 3.25 5.47
CA LEU A 35 -1.04 2.42 5.24
C LEU A 35 -1.39 1.15 4.44
N GLU A 36 -2.49 0.47 4.73
CA GLU A 36 -2.95 -0.71 3.97
C GLU A 36 -3.31 -0.31 2.54
N GLN A 37 -3.95 0.86 2.35
CA GLN A 37 -4.23 1.37 1.00
C GLN A 37 -2.94 1.66 0.22
N LEU A 38 -1.95 2.29 0.87
CA LEU A 38 -0.65 2.56 0.26
C LEU A 38 0.03 1.27 -0.21
N LYS A 39 -0.03 0.20 0.60
CA LYS A 39 0.49 -1.12 0.23
C LYS A 39 -0.28 -1.76 -0.92
N CYS A 40 -1.59 -1.57 -1.03
CA CYS A 40 -2.33 -2.02 -2.22
C CYS A 40 -1.87 -1.29 -3.49
N ILE A 41 -1.59 0.02 -3.42
CA ILE A 41 -1.04 0.78 -4.55
C ILE A 41 0.37 0.29 -4.92
N GLU A 42 1.17 -0.06 -3.92
CA GLU A 42 2.49 -0.64 -4.14
C GLU A 42 2.41 -1.97 -4.91
N ILE A 43 1.50 -2.87 -4.51
CA ILE A 43 1.28 -4.13 -5.23
C ILE A 43 0.86 -3.84 -6.68
N LEU A 44 -0.10 -2.93 -6.89
CA LEU A 44 -0.52 -2.53 -8.25
C LEU A 44 0.66 -2.00 -9.08
N LYS A 45 1.53 -1.18 -8.48
CA LYS A 45 2.75 -0.67 -9.14
C LYS A 45 3.61 -1.81 -9.65
N TYR A 46 3.88 -2.82 -8.82
CA TYR A 46 4.73 -3.94 -9.20
C TYR A 46 4.08 -4.83 -10.26
N ASP A 47 2.80 -5.17 -10.11
CA ASP A 47 2.06 -5.98 -11.09
C ASP A 47 2.04 -5.32 -12.47
N GLU A 48 1.70 -4.04 -12.52
CA GLU A 48 1.60 -3.29 -13.76
C GLU A 48 2.98 -3.02 -14.38
N SER A 49 4.00 -2.78 -13.55
CA SER A 49 5.39 -2.68 -14.02
C SER A 49 5.86 -3.99 -14.66
N GLY A 50 5.51 -5.12 -14.06
CA GLY A 50 5.77 -6.46 -14.62
C GLY A 50 5.08 -6.68 -15.97
N ARG A 51 3.81 -6.28 -16.09
CA ARG A 51 3.05 -6.36 -17.35
C ARG A 51 3.62 -5.48 -18.46
N GLN A 52 4.10 -4.28 -18.12
CA GLN A 52 4.63 -3.32 -19.10
C GLN A 52 6.13 -3.48 -19.37
N GLY A 53 6.83 -4.32 -18.61
CA GLY A 53 8.29 -4.52 -18.73
C GLY A 53 9.12 -3.29 -18.32
N LYS A 54 8.54 -2.34 -17.56
CA LYS A 54 9.24 -1.14 -17.07
C LYS A 54 8.59 -0.65 -15.77
N ASP A 55 9.37 0.04 -14.92
CA ASP A 55 8.80 0.68 -13.73
C ASP A 55 7.86 1.82 -14.15
N ILE A 56 6.59 1.73 -13.76
CA ILE A 56 5.60 2.78 -14.03
C ILE A 56 5.73 3.97 -13.06
N GLY A 57 6.40 3.79 -11.92
CA GLY A 57 6.53 4.80 -10.88
C GLY A 57 5.27 4.97 -10.02
N TRP A 58 5.43 5.63 -8.87
CA TRP A 58 4.35 5.85 -7.90
C TRP A 58 3.24 6.76 -8.43
N ASP A 59 3.58 7.80 -9.18
CA ASP A 59 2.60 8.75 -9.71
C ASP A 59 1.61 8.06 -10.67
N ASN A 60 2.12 7.24 -11.60
CA ASN A 60 1.27 6.50 -12.52
C ASN A 60 0.48 5.39 -11.82
N ALA A 61 1.08 4.69 -10.85
CA ALA A 61 0.37 3.67 -10.07
C ALA A 61 -0.79 4.28 -9.27
N THR A 62 -0.56 5.42 -8.62
CA THR A 62 -1.58 6.15 -7.85
C THR A 62 -2.67 6.66 -8.79
N LYS A 63 -2.30 7.25 -9.93
CA LYS A 63 -3.27 7.69 -10.95
C LYS A 63 -4.13 6.53 -11.44
N LEU A 64 -3.51 5.40 -11.78
CA LEU A 64 -4.20 4.20 -12.23
C LEU A 64 -5.17 3.65 -11.18
N TRP A 65 -4.77 3.67 -9.91
CA TRP A 65 -5.61 3.24 -8.78
C TRP A 65 -6.93 4.02 -8.73
N PHE A 66 -6.87 5.34 -8.88
CA PHE A 66 -8.06 6.19 -8.90
C PHE A 66 -8.85 6.09 -10.20
N GLU A 67 -8.18 6.04 -11.36
CA GLU A 67 -8.84 5.93 -12.67
C GLU A 67 -9.64 4.62 -12.81
N ARG A 68 -9.15 3.53 -12.22
CA ARG A 68 -9.87 2.24 -12.20
C ARG A 68 -10.91 2.13 -11.08
N GLY A 69 -11.07 3.17 -10.26
CA GLY A 69 -12.03 3.22 -9.15
C GLY A 69 -11.69 2.25 -8.00
N TYR A 70 -10.43 1.83 -7.88
CA TYR A 70 -10.00 0.92 -6.82
C TYR A 70 -10.03 1.58 -5.44
N ASP A 71 -9.92 2.91 -5.36
CA ASP A 71 -10.13 3.66 -4.12
C ASP A 71 -11.55 3.48 -3.57
N LYS A 72 -12.56 3.47 -4.45
CA LYS A 72 -13.96 3.27 -4.06
C LYS A 72 -14.17 1.85 -3.55
N LYS A 73 -13.73 0.85 -4.31
CA LYS A 73 -13.80 -0.56 -3.89
C LYS A 73 -13.07 -0.79 -2.57
N TYR A 74 -11.89 -0.21 -2.40
CA TYR A 74 -11.13 -0.28 -1.16
C TYR A 74 -11.94 0.26 0.02
N ARG A 75 -12.57 1.44 -0.13
CA ARG A 75 -13.40 2.02 0.93
C ARG A 75 -14.58 1.14 1.34
N GLU A 76 -15.15 0.39 0.39
CA GLU A 76 -16.29 -0.52 0.62
C GLU A 76 -15.86 -1.85 1.25
N ILE A 77 -14.69 -2.36 0.87
CA ILE A 77 -14.19 -3.68 1.29
C ILE A 77 -13.45 -3.61 2.63
N TYR A 78 -12.73 -2.52 2.89
CA TYR A 78 -11.84 -2.40 4.04
C TYR A 78 -12.59 -2.56 5.37
N LYS A 79 -12.01 -3.38 6.24
CA LYS A 79 -12.38 -3.53 7.65
C LYS A 79 -11.11 -3.50 8.49
N ASP A 80 -11.23 -2.98 9.70
CA ASP A 80 -10.10 -2.91 10.64
C ASP A 80 -9.47 -4.29 10.83
N GLY A 81 -8.15 -4.35 10.71
CA GLY A 81 -7.35 -5.57 10.83
C GLY A 81 -7.15 -6.37 9.55
N MET A 82 -7.84 -6.05 8.45
CA MET A 82 -7.58 -6.67 7.14
C MET A 82 -6.21 -6.30 6.60
N LYS A 83 -5.52 -7.26 5.97
CA LYS A 83 -4.19 -7.04 5.37
C LYS A 83 -4.29 -6.69 3.89
N HIS A 84 -3.41 -5.81 3.40
CA HIS A 84 -3.37 -5.31 2.02
C HIS A 84 -3.38 -6.42 0.96
N ARG A 85 -2.77 -7.59 1.23
CA ARG A 85 -2.80 -8.72 0.29
C ARG A 85 -4.20 -9.30 0.10
N GLU A 86 -4.98 -9.40 1.18
CA GLU A 86 -6.36 -9.89 1.13
C GLU A 86 -7.26 -8.85 0.45
N ILE A 87 -7.11 -7.58 0.85
CA ILE A 87 -7.85 -6.46 0.27
C ILE A 87 -7.59 -6.35 -1.23
N TYR A 88 -6.33 -6.45 -1.66
CA TYR A 88 -5.95 -6.35 -3.06
C TYR A 88 -6.56 -7.46 -3.92
N LYS A 89 -6.52 -8.72 -3.46
CA LYS A 89 -7.18 -9.85 -4.15
C LYS A 89 -8.67 -9.59 -4.35
N MET A 90 -9.36 -9.14 -3.30
CA MET A 90 -10.79 -8.80 -3.38
C MET A 90 -11.07 -7.66 -4.38
N ILE A 91 -10.21 -6.66 -4.47
CA ILE A 91 -10.35 -5.55 -5.42
C ILE A 91 -10.19 -6.02 -6.87
N MET A 92 -9.21 -6.91 -7.10
CA MET A 92 -8.87 -7.47 -8.41
C MET A 92 -9.85 -8.57 -8.86
N GLY A 93 -10.61 -9.15 -7.93
CA GLY A 93 -11.57 -10.21 -8.19
C GLY A 93 -10.92 -11.60 -8.27
N GLU A 94 -9.85 -11.81 -7.49
CA GLU A 94 -9.08 -13.05 -7.38
C GLU A 94 -9.37 -13.81 -6.08
#